data_AF-A0A0F8YJ65-F1
#
_entry.id   AF-A0A0F8YJ65-F1
#
_cell.length_a   1.000
_cell.length_b   1.000
_cell.length_c   1.000
_cell.angle_alpha   90.00
_cell.angle_beta   90.00
_cell.angle_gamma   90.00
#
_symmetry.space_group_name_H-M   'P 1'
#
loop_
_entity.id
_entity.type
_entity.pdbx_description
1 polymer ?
#
loop_
_entity_poly.entity_id
_entity_poly.type
_entity_poly.pdbx_seq_one_letter_code
_entity_poly.pdbx_strand_id
1 'polypeptide(L)'
;MKKMFIALALATLVVFGFVAQTIHYTDQATLNWDAVIELTDNTPIGPGDVIEYEVYRTSYPVIDGQNPAAHTLEGTVSSTSLAINVPNDGVAYAYGVRTKLTTDGGATVLYSPINWSDVDGLSTPNPFLYRHPQTVSPKAPQGLVGN
;
A
#
# COMPACT_ATOMS: atom_id res chain seq x y z
N MET A 1 38.03 8.82 43.44
CA MET A 1 38.02 8.70 41.96
C MET A 1 37.31 7.44 41.46
N LYS A 2 37.71 6.21 41.84
CA LYS A 2 37.03 4.96 41.39
C LYS A 2 35.50 4.92 41.61
N LYS A 3 35.02 5.42 42.76
CA LYS A 3 33.57 5.47 43.08
C LYS A 3 32.78 6.43 42.17
N MET A 4 33.40 7.49 41.67
CA MET A 4 32.76 8.42 40.71
C MET A 4 32.64 7.80 39.33
N PHE A 5 33.64 7.02 38.89
CA PHE A 5 33.55 6.30 37.61
C PHE A 5 32.46 5.24 37.61
N ILE A 6 32.26 4.54 38.73
CA ILE A 6 31.20 3.54 38.86
C ILE A 6 29.82 4.21 38.87
N ALA A 7 29.65 5.33 39.59
CA ALA A 7 28.40 6.07 39.59
C ALA A 7 28.06 6.64 38.21
N LEU A 8 29.07 7.13 37.48
CA LEU A 8 28.89 7.64 36.12
C LEU A 8 28.53 6.52 35.14
N ALA A 9 29.17 5.35 35.25
CA ALA A 9 28.85 4.18 34.42
C ALA A 9 27.45 3.62 34.70
N LEU A 10 27.00 3.64 35.95
CA LEU A 10 25.63 3.23 36.30
C LEU A 10 24.60 4.22 35.75
N ALA A 11 24.89 5.53 35.84
CA ALA A 11 24.01 6.57 35.33
C ALA A 11 23.83 6.48 33.81
N THR A 12 24.91 6.22 33.05
CA THR A 12 24.79 5.98 31.60
C THR A 12 24.01 4.71 31.29
N LEU A 13 24.23 3.61 32.03
CA LEU A 13 23.51 2.35 31.80
C LEU A 13 21.99 2.50 32.00
N VAL A 14 21.57 3.30 32.99
CA VAL A 14 20.16 3.61 33.24
C VAL A 14 19.57 4.47 32.13
N VAL A 15 20.31 5.45 31.60
CA VAL A 15 19.85 6.30 30.49
C VAL A 15 19.68 5.52 29.19
N PHE A 16 20.55 4.54 28.90
CA PHE A 16 20.41 3.68 27.73
C PHE A 16 19.34 2.59 27.87
N GLY A 17 18.91 2.27 29.10
CA GLY A 17 17.87 1.27 29.36
C GLY A 17 16.43 1.75 29.09
N PHE A 18 16.22 3.06 28.94
CA PHE A 18 14.89 3.66 28.71
C PHE A 18 14.60 4.00 27.26
N VAL A 19 15.50 3.71 26.32
CA VAL A 19 15.21 3.87 24.89
C VAL A 19 14.37 2.66 24.46
N ALA A 20 13.08 2.68 24.81
CA ALA A 20 12.11 1.73 24.30
C ALA A 20 12.12 1.83 22.77
N GLN A 21 12.58 0.78 22.09
CA GLN A 21 12.44 0.68 20.65
C GLN A 21 10.95 0.60 20.32
N THR A 22 10.41 1.64 19.68
CA THR A 22 9.08 1.57 19.08
C THR A 22 9.20 0.75 17.80
N ILE A 23 8.67 -0.47 17.82
CA ILE A 23 8.53 -1.28 16.60
C ILE A 23 7.27 -0.80 15.88
N HIS A 24 7.46 -0.16 14.73
CA HIS A 24 6.36 0.13 13.81
C HIS A 24 6.16 -1.10 12.93
N TYR A 25 5.03 -1.79 13.10
CA TYR A 25 4.57 -2.77 12.12
C TYR A 25 3.88 -1.99 11.00
N THR A 26 4.44 -2.05 9.79
CA THR A 26 3.75 -1.53 8.61
C THR A 26 2.91 -2.65 8.04
N ASP A 27 1.59 -2.48 8.02
CA ASP A 27 0.72 -3.39 7.30
C ASP A 27 0.91 -3.16 5.79
N GLN A 28 1.59 -4.10 5.14
CA GLN A 28 1.95 -4.01 3.74
C GLN A 28 1.28 -5.11 2.94
N ALA A 29 0.73 -4.73 1.80
CA ALA A 29 0.25 -5.66 0.80
C ALA A 29 0.88 -5.35 -0.56
N THR A 30 0.92 -6.35 -1.42
CA THR A 30 1.32 -6.18 -2.82
C THR A 30 0.08 -6.35 -3.68
N LEU A 31 -0.30 -5.29 -4.39
CA LEU A 31 -1.33 -5.35 -5.42
C LEU A 31 -0.68 -5.85 -6.70
N ASN A 32 -1.33 -6.79 -7.37
CA ASN A 32 -0.93 -7.29 -8.68
C ASN A 32 -2.15 -7.23 -9.62
N TRP A 33 -1.92 -6.95 -10.89
CA TRP A 33 -2.95 -6.92 -11.93
C TRP A 33 -2.39 -7.42 -13.26
N ASP A 34 -3.26 -7.63 -14.23
CA ASP A 34 -2.86 -8.02 -15.57
C ASP A 34 -2.46 -6.80 -16.40
N ALA A 35 -1.45 -6.97 -17.27
CA ALA A 35 -1.05 -5.90 -18.18
C ALA A 35 -2.13 -5.61 -19.22
N VAL A 36 -2.35 -4.33 -19.53
CA VAL A 36 -3.18 -3.94 -20.67
C VAL A 36 -2.37 -4.14 -21.96
N ILE A 37 -2.91 -4.92 -22.89
CA ILE A 37 -2.25 -5.26 -24.16
C ILE A 37 -3.00 -4.76 -25.41
N GLU A 38 -4.24 -4.29 -25.24
CA GLU A 38 -5.12 -3.83 -26.32
C GLU A 38 -6.06 -2.70 -25.86
N LEU A 39 -6.58 -1.93 -26.82
CA LEU A 39 -7.61 -0.92 -26.65
C LEU A 39 -9.02 -1.53 -26.66
N THR A 40 -10.03 -0.74 -26.34
CA THR A 40 -11.44 -1.18 -26.31
C THR A 40 -11.99 -1.66 -27.66
N ASP A 41 -11.34 -1.31 -28.77
CA ASP A 41 -11.68 -1.77 -30.12
C ASP A 41 -10.85 -2.99 -30.58
N ASN A 42 -10.07 -3.59 -29.67
CA ASN A 42 -9.10 -4.67 -29.90
C ASN A 42 -7.86 -4.25 -30.71
N THR A 43 -7.60 -2.95 -30.86
CA THR A 43 -6.32 -2.49 -31.43
C THR A 43 -5.20 -2.80 -30.44
N PRO A 44 -4.13 -3.54 -30.84
CA PRO A 44 -3.00 -3.80 -29.96
C PRO A 44 -2.26 -2.51 -29.59
N ILE A 45 -1.71 -2.47 -28.37
CA ILE A 45 -0.82 -1.37 -27.97
C ILE A 45 0.47 -1.42 -28.80
N GLY A 46 0.85 -0.28 -29.38
CA GLY A 46 1.97 -0.18 -30.29
C GLY A 46 3.33 -0.22 -29.58
N PRO A 47 4.41 -0.61 -30.28
CA PRO A 47 5.76 -0.71 -29.71
C PRO A 47 6.40 0.63 -29.30
N GLY A 48 5.75 1.76 -29.59
CA GLY A 48 6.17 3.10 -29.18
C GLY A 48 5.27 3.73 -28.12
N ASP A 49 4.22 3.03 -27.69
CA ASP A 49 3.31 3.53 -26.68
C ASP A 49 3.85 3.24 -25.27
N VAL A 50 3.58 4.15 -24.34
CA VAL A 50 4.03 4.04 -22.94
C VAL A 50 2.82 3.80 -22.05
N ILE A 51 2.85 2.71 -21.30
CA ILE A 51 1.84 2.39 -20.29
C ILE A 51 2.36 2.71 -18.90
N GLU A 52 1.56 3.46 -18.15
CA GLU A 52 1.69 3.66 -16.71
C GLU A 52 0.37 3.28 -16.03
N TYR A 53 0.44 2.91 -14.76
CA TYR A 53 -0.68 2.56 -13.93
C TYR A 53 -0.73 3.48 -12.72
N GLU A 54 -1.84 4.15 -12.53
CA GLU A 54 -2.13 4.91 -11.33
C GLU A 54 -2.97 4.05 -10.39
N VAL A 55 -2.48 3.89 -9.16
CA VAL A 55 -3.14 3.07 -8.14
C VAL A 55 -3.77 3.98 -7.11
N TYR A 56 -5.06 3.80 -6.88
CA TYR A 56 -5.87 4.60 -5.97
C TYR A 56 -6.33 3.76 -4.78
N ARG A 57 -6.49 4.41 -3.63
CA ARG A 57 -7.11 3.88 -2.43
C ARG A 57 -8.31 4.73 -2.05
N THR A 58 -9.37 4.07 -1.60
CA THR A 58 -10.53 4.72 -0.99
C THR A 58 -11.11 3.87 0.13
N SER A 59 -11.80 4.51 1.07
CA SER A 59 -12.54 3.79 2.11
C SER A 59 -13.71 3.05 1.48
N TYR A 60 -14.00 1.84 1.94
CA TYR A 60 -15.13 1.06 1.46
C TYR A 60 -16.44 1.48 2.16
N PRO A 61 -17.58 1.55 1.44
CA PRO A 61 -17.78 1.28 0.01
C PRO A 61 -17.27 2.40 -0.90
N VAL A 62 -16.95 2.06 -2.15
CA VAL A 62 -16.49 3.03 -3.15
C VAL A 62 -17.62 4.00 -3.49
N ILE A 63 -17.41 5.29 -3.22
CA ILE A 63 -18.30 6.40 -3.62
C ILE A 63 -17.58 7.23 -4.68
N ASP A 64 -18.29 7.61 -5.75
CA ASP A 64 -17.72 8.38 -6.86
C ASP A 64 -16.49 7.70 -7.49
N GLY A 65 -16.60 6.38 -7.71
CA GLY A 65 -15.46 5.51 -8.06
C GLY A 65 -14.73 5.86 -9.35
N GLN A 66 -15.30 6.68 -10.24
CA GLN A 66 -14.63 7.08 -11.48
C GLN A 66 -14.00 8.47 -11.43
N ASN A 67 -14.23 9.24 -10.35
CA ASN A 67 -13.58 10.53 -10.13
C ASN A 67 -12.26 10.34 -9.37
N PRO A 68 -11.09 10.46 -10.02
CA PRO A 68 -9.80 10.21 -9.36
C PRO A 68 -9.51 11.18 -8.23
N ALA A 69 -10.04 12.41 -8.29
CA ALA A 69 -9.83 13.42 -7.26
C ALA A 69 -10.57 13.10 -5.94
N ALA A 70 -11.53 12.16 -5.96
CA ALA A 70 -12.21 11.68 -4.77
C ALA A 70 -11.40 10.62 -4.00
N HIS A 71 -10.29 10.13 -4.56
CA HIS A 71 -9.51 9.00 -4.04
C HIS A 71 -8.08 9.39 -3.71
N THR A 72 -7.43 8.61 -2.85
CA THR A 72 -6.01 8.81 -2.52
C THR A 72 -5.14 8.10 -3.57
N LEU A 73 -4.22 8.82 -4.21
CA LEU A 73 -3.21 8.18 -5.08
C LEU A 73 -2.14 7.51 -4.22
N GLU A 74 -1.99 6.19 -4.35
CA GLU A 74 -0.92 5.41 -3.72
C GLU A 74 0.37 5.45 -4.53
N GLY A 75 0.26 5.53 -5.86
CA GLY A 75 1.43 5.68 -6.73
C GLY A 75 1.12 5.57 -8.21
N THR A 76 2.14 5.91 -9.01
CA THR A 76 2.17 5.71 -10.47
C THR A 76 3.34 4.80 -10.81
N VAL A 77 3.09 3.67 -11.47
CA VAL A 77 4.09 2.64 -11.78
C VAL A 77 3.95 2.14 -13.22
N SER A 78 5.04 1.70 -13.83
CA SER A 78 5.01 1.00 -15.14
C SER A 78 4.95 -0.53 -15.00
N SER A 79 5.18 -1.06 -13.79
CA SER A 79 5.02 -2.48 -13.48
C SER A 79 3.56 -2.83 -13.19
N THR A 80 3.20 -4.10 -13.38
CA THR A 80 1.87 -4.63 -13.02
C THR A 80 1.74 -5.01 -11.54
N SER A 81 2.48 -4.30 -10.70
CA SER A 81 2.57 -4.56 -9.26
C SER A 81 2.93 -3.28 -8.51
N LEU A 82 2.34 -3.09 -7.33
CA LEU A 82 2.67 -2.02 -6.41
C LEU A 82 2.58 -2.53 -4.96
N ALA A 83 3.63 -2.27 -4.17
CA ALA A 83 3.58 -2.45 -2.73
C ALA A 83 2.89 -1.24 -2.09
N ILE A 84 1.88 -1.50 -1.27
CA ILE A 84 1.04 -0.49 -0.61
C ILE A 84 1.15 -0.61 0.90
N ASN A 85 0.95 0.51 1.59
CA ASN A 85 0.84 0.55 3.05
C ASN A 85 -0.63 0.78 3.42
N VAL A 86 -1.19 -0.10 4.25
CA VAL A 86 -2.55 0.05 4.76
C VAL A 86 -2.50 0.90 6.03
N PRO A 87 -3.14 2.08 6.06
CA PRO A 87 -2.80 3.11 7.04
C PRO A 87 -3.53 2.96 8.38
N ASN A 88 -4.75 2.42 8.38
CA ASN A 88 -5.59 2.38 9.58
C ASN A 88 -6.22 1.01 9.78
N ASP A 89 -6.01 0.45 10.97
CA ASP A 89 -6.66 -0.76 11.44
C ASP A 89 -8.19 -0.58 11.52
N GLY A 90 -8.92 -1.65 11.22
CA GLY A 90 -10.39 -1.69 11.35
C GLY A 90 -11.16 -0.90 10.28
N VAL A 91 -10.48 -0.23 9.35
CA VAL A 91 -11.09 0.39 8.16
C VAL A 91 -10.94 -0.55 6.97
N ALA A 92 -12.03 -0.82 6.27
CA ALA A 92 -11.99 -1.53 5.00
C ALA A 92 -11.65 -0.55 3.87
N TYR A 93 -10.71 -0.92 3.02
CA TYR A 93 -10.32 -0.14 1.84
C TYR A 93 -10.59 -0.92 0.56
N ALA A 94 -10.91 -0.18 -0.50
CA ALA A 94 -10.86 -0.66 -1.87
C ALA A 94 -9.69 -0.01 -2.58
N TYR A 95 -9.05 -0.77 -3.47
CA TYR A 95 -7.96 -0.30 -4.30
C TYR A 95 -8.36 -0.36 -5.76
N GLY A 96 -8.04 0.69 -6.50
CA GLY A 96 -8.40 0.84 -7.91
C GLY A 96 -7.17 1.05 -8.77
N VAL A 97 -7.12 0.44 -9.95
CA VAL A 97 -6.05 0.65 -10.92
C VAL A 97 -6.62 1.37 -12.14
N ARG A 98 -5.95 2.45 -12.54
CA ARG A 98 -6.24 3.20 -13.76
C ARG A 98 -5.06 3.13 -14.71
N THR A 99 -5.29 2.69 -15.94
CA THR A 99 -4.27 2.68 -16.97
C THR A 99 -4.17 4.06 -17.61
N LYS A 100 -2.96 4.57 -17.73
CA LYS A 100 -2.59 5.76 -18.48
C LYS A 100 -1.74 5.30 -19.67
N LEU A 101 -2.26 5.50 -20.86
CA LEU A 101 -1.56 5.19 -22.11
C LEU A 101 -1.11 6.49 -22.75
N THR A 102 0.17 6.59 -23.06
CA THR A 102 0.74 7.70 -23.82
C THR A 102 1.14 7.22 -25.21
N THR A 103 0.54 7.78 -26.26
CA THR A 103 0.78 7.38 -27.66
C THR A 103 1.43 8.53 -28.45
N ASP A 104 1.75 8.27 -29.73
CA ASP A 104 2.24 9.27 -30.68
C ASP A 104 3.51 10.00 -30.21
N GLY A 105 4.41 9.27 -29.52
CA GLY A 105 5.65 9.83 -28.99
C GLY A 105 5.45 10.86 -27.88
N GLY A 106 4.31 10.83 -27.18
CA GLY A 106 4.01 11.75 -26.07
C GLY A 106 2.89 12.75 -26.35
N ALA A 107 2.35 12.78 -27.58
CA ALA A 107 1.38 13.80 -27.97
C ALA A 107 -0.05 13.52 -27.45
N THR A 108 -0.40 12.25 -27.25
CA THR A 108 -1.74 11.83 -26.85
C THR A 108 -1.67 11.05 -25.55
N VAL A 109 -2.56 11.37 -24.60
CA VAL A 109 -2.70 10.62 -23.34
C VAL A 109 -4.14 10.16 -23.20
N LEU A 110 -4.32 8.85 -23.03
CA LEU A 110 -5.60 8.18 -22.83
C LEU A 110 -5.64 7.56 -21.44
N TYR A 111 -6.84 7.52 -20.86
CA TYR A 111 -7.07 6.91 -19.56
C TYR A 111 -8.17 5.87 -19.65
N SER A 112 -7.96 4.72 -19.00
CA SER A 112 -9.04 3.77 -18.75
C SER A 112 -9.98 4.28 -17.64
N PRO A 113 -11.18 3.70 -17.52
CA PRO A 113 -11.90 3.69 -16.25
C PRO A 113 -11.03 3.12 -15.11
N ILE A 114 -11.32 3.51 -13.88
CA ILE A 114 -10.70 2.91 -12.69
C ILE A 114 -11.34 1.53 -12.48
N ASN A 115 -10.51 0.49 -12.47
CA ASN A 115 -10.94 -0.86 -12.14
C ASN A 115 -10.71 -1.12 -10.65
N TRP A 116 -11.79 -1.24 -9.90
CA TRP A 116 -11.76 -1.39 -8.44
C TRP A 116 -11.66 -2.84 -8.00
N SER A 117 -11.03 -3.06 -6.85
CA SER A 117 -11.06 -4.31 -6.09
C SER A 117 -12.42 -4.59 -5.44
N ASP A 118 -13.50 -4.01 -5.96
CA ASP A 118 -14.87 -4.20 -5.51
C ASP A 118 -15.77 -4.17 -6.75
N VAL A 119 -16.16 -5.32 -7.27
CA VAL A 119 -17.20 -5.43 -8.30
C VAL A 119 -17.95 -6.75 -8.13
N ASP A 120 -19.28 -6.63 -8.11
CA ASP A 120 -20.30 -7.70 -8.14
C ASP A 120 -20.08 -8.73 -9.28
N GLY A 121 -19.15 -9.67 -9.10
CA GLY A 121 -19.18 -10.97 -9.79
C GLY A 121 -18.90 -11.00 -11.29
N LEU A 122 -18.50 -9.91 -11.95
CA LEU A 122 -18.03 -9.95 -13.34
C LEU A 122 -16.49 -9.94 -13.38
N SER A 123 -15.95 -11.16 -13.26
CA SER A 123 -14.56 -11.57 -13.53
C SER A 123 -13.48 -10.48 -13.45
N THR A 124 -12.94 -10.27 -12.25
CA THR A 124 -11.48 -10.26 -12.12
C THR A 124 -11.12 -11.40 -11.17
N PRO A 125 -10.10 -12.22 -11.47
CA PRO A 125 -9.71 -13.30 -10.58
C PRO A 125 -9.14 -12.69 -9.30
N ASN A 126 -9.98 -12.60 -8.26
CA ASN A 126 -9.71 -12.11 -6.91
C ASN A 126 -9.42 -10.60 -6.77
N PRO A 127 -10.47 -9.77 -6.67
CA PRO A 127 -10.33 -8.44 -6.12
C PRO A 127 -10.17 -8.58 -4.59
N PHE A 128 -8.94 -8.42 -4.08
CA PHE A 128 -8.68 -8.52 -2.65
C PHE A 128 -9.40 -7.39 -1.91
N LEU A 129 -10.55 -7.68 -1.32
CA LEU A 129 -11.09 -6.86 -0.23
C LEU A 129 -10.17 -7.09 0.97
N TYR A 130 -9.13 -6.27 1.12
CA TYR A 130 -8.22 -6.39 2.24
C TYR A 130 -8.91 -5.89 3.51
N ARG A 131 -9.33 -6.84 4.35
CA ARG A 131 -9.81 -6.58 5.71
C ARG A 131 -8.62 -6.75 6.64
N HIS A 132 -8.16 -5.66 7.26
CA HIS A 132 -7.18 -5.78 8.34
C HIS A 132 -7.74 -6.75 9.39
N PRO A 133 -7.04 -7.84 9.74
CA PRO A 133 -7.49 -8.72 10.82
C PRO A 133 -7.64 -7.87 12.08
N GLN A 134 -8.81 -7.89 12.71
CA GLN A 134 -9.00 -7.24 14.01
C GLN A 134 -8.10 -7.94 15.02
N THR A 135 -6.92 -7.36 15.25
CA THR A 135 -6.02 -7.62 16.38
C THR A 135 -5.77 -9.10 16.72
N VAL A 136 -4.72 -9.69 16.14
CA VAL A 136 -3.77 -10.45 16.98
C VAL A 136 -2.58 -9.52 17.21
N SER A 137 -2.75 -8.60 18.15
CA SER A 137 -1.60 -7.91 18.73
C SER A 137 -0.65 -8.99 19.25
N PRO A 138 0.63 -9.06 18.84
CA PRO A 138 1.56 -9.99 19.46
C PRO A 138 1.58 -9.66 20.95
N LYS A 139 1.15 -10.63 21.76
CA LYS A 139 1.30 -10.56 23.22
C LYS A 139 2.75 -10.18 23.48
N ALA A 140 2.98 -9.01 24.07
CA ALA A 140 4.31 -8.61 24.52
C ALA A 140 4.96 -9.82 25.22
N PRO A 141 6.26 -10.11 24.98
CA PRO A 141 6.93 -11.15 25.74
C PRO A 141 6.63 -10.85 27.20
N GLN A 142 5.98 -11.79 27.90
CA GLN A 142 5.91 -11.66 29.34
C GLN A 142 7.37 -11.58 29.75
N GLY A 143 7.79 -10.39 30.17
CA GLY A 143 9.11 -10.19 30.72
C GLY A 143 9.32 -11.31 31.72
N LEU A 144 10.47 -11.98 31.61
CA LEU A 144 10.90 -12.98 32.57
C LEU A 144 10.51 -12.48 33.95
N VAL A 145 9.48 -13.10 34.53
CA VAL A 145 9.08 -12.82 35.90
C VAL A 145 10.19 -13.44 36.73
N GLY A 146 11.25 -12.65 36.93
CA GLY A 146 12.21 -12.89 37.98
C GLY A 146 11.51 -12.64 39.30
N ASN A 147 11.13 -13.74 39.95
CA ASN A 147 11.41 -14.07 41.35
C ASN A 147 10.69 -15.37 41.71
#